data_AF-C3R0L7-F1
#
_entry.id   AF-C3R0L7-F1
#
_cell.length_a   1.000
_cell.length_b   1.000
_cell.length_c   1.000
_cell.angle_alpha   90.00
_cell.angle_beta   90.00
_cell.angle_gamma   90.00
#
_symmetry.space_group_name_H-M   'P 1'
#
loop_
_entity.id
_entity.type
_entity.pdbx_description
1 polymer ?
#
loop_
_entity_poly.entity_id
_entity_poly.type
_entity_poly.pdbx_seq_one_letter_code
_entity_poly.pdbx_strand_id
1 'polypeptide(L)'
;LDEIRNRMQGQQKHIEDTKKIVLETYRCFKVMLETFGSCKTDKEEATPLPLYQRIYNKVASWIRPGLFLFSAVLILCSASIFLNVRLVERMQQLQDNDMKYRYLLMQGQADGETFDMLENKFKWQRDNGFIRSLTDSVMDFEYRIQKQAEALERARLLNEQAEQLKKEADKLGKP
;
A
#
# COMPACT_ATOMS: atom_id res chain seq x y z
N LEU A 1 -6.96 72.02 44.79
CA LEU A 1 -7.43 70.95 45.72
C LEU A 1 -8.78 70.37 45.28
N ASP A 2 -9.75 71.21 44.89
CA ASP A 2 -11.11 70.76 44.51
C ASP A 2 -11.18 69.88 43.28
N GLU A 3 -10.33 70.12 42.27
CA GLU A 3 -10.33 69.35 41.03
C GLU A 3 -9.88 67.88 41.23
N ILE A 4 -8.93 67.65 42.14
CA ILE A 4 -8.42 66.30 42.48
C ILE A 4 -9.49 65.52 43.26
N ARG A 5 -10.20 66.19 44.17
CA ARG A 5 -11.31 65.61 44.95
C ARG A 5 -12.48 65.19 44.05
N ASN A 6 -12.82 66.00 43.06
CA ASN A 6 -13.90 65.71 42.12
C ASN A 6 -13.56 64.50 41.22
N ARG A 7 -12.30 64.38 40.76
CA ARG A 7 -11.83 63.20 40.01
C ARG A 7 -11.84 61.92 40.85
N MET A 8 -11.44 61.98 42.12
CA MET A 8 -11.49 60.80 43.01
C MET A 8 -12.94 60.33 43.28
N GLN A 9 -13.87 61.25 43.49
CA GLN A 9 -15.29 60.90 43.63
C GLN A 9 -15.88 60.29 42.35
N GLY A 10 -15.51 60.82 41.17
CA GLY A 10 -15.91 60.24 39.88
C GLY A 10 -15.37 58.82 39.65
N GLN A 11 -14.10 58.58 40.01
CA GLN A 11 -13.47 57.25 39.94
C GLN A 11 -14.14 56.25 40.90
N GLN A 12 -14.42 56.66 42.14
CA GLN A 12 -15.07 55.79 43.12
C GLN A 12 -16.49 55.41 42.70
N LYS A 13 -17.25 56.37 42.15
CA LYS A 13 -18.59 56.12 41.61
C LYS A 13 -18.55 55.12 40.43
N HIS A 14 -17.58 55.27 39.53
CA HIS A 14 -17.41 54.34 38.41
C HIS A 14 -17.05 52.92 38.87
N ILE A 15 -16.23 52.77 39.91
CA ILE A 15 -15.89 51.47 40.49
C ILE A 15 -17.13 50.80 41.09
N GLU A 16 -17.97 51.57 41.77
CA GLU A 16 -19.20 51.07 42.39
C GLU A 16 -20.26 50.67 41.35
N ASP A 17 -20.42 51.49 40.31
CA ASP A 17 -21.28 51.17 39.17
C ASP A 17 -20.80 49.91 38.42
N THR A 18 -19.49 49.76 38.24
CA THR A 18 -18.90 48.55 37.62
C THR A 18 -19.19 47.30 38.45
N LYS A 19 -19.06 47.37 39.78
CA LYS A 19 -19.39 46.25 40.67
C LYS A 19 -20.87 45.87 40.57
N LYS A 20 -21.76 46.86 40.48
CA LYS A 20 -23.20 46.64 40.33
C LYS A 20 -23.53 45.94 39.00
N ILE A 21 -22.94 46.40 37.91
CA ILE A 21 -23.11 45.79 36.58
C ILE A 21 -22.61 44.34 36.57
N VAL A 22 -21.44 44.07 37.16
CA VAL A 22 -20.89 42.71 37.25
C VAL A 22 -21.81 41.81 38.08
N LEU A 23 -22.35 42.29 39.20
CA LEU A 23 -23.25 41.53 40.06
C LEU A 23 -24.57 41.19 39.34
N GLU A 24 -25.15 42.15 38.61
CA GLU A 24 -26.37 41.93 37.84
C GLU A 24 -26.13 40.99 36.65
N THR A 25 -24.99 41.12 35.97
CA THR A 25 -24.57 40.22 34.88
C THR A 25 -24.40 38.79 35.38
N TYR A 26 -23.75 38.61 36.53
CA TYR A 26 -23.60 37.31 37.17
C TYR A 26 -24.96 36.72 37.57
N ARG A 27 -25.89 37.54 38.09
CA ARG A 27 -27.24 37.09 38.43
C ARG A 27 -28.02 36.65 37.19
N CYS A 28 -27.94 37.40 36.09
CA CYS A 28 -28.55 37.05 34.82
C CYS A 28 -27.97 35.75 34.26
N PHE A 29 -26.64 35.60 34.28
CA PHE A 29 -25.96 34.40 33.86
C PHE A 29 -26.30 33.18 34.73
N LYS A 30 -26.45 33.37 36.04
CA LYS A 30 -26.87 32.31 36.97
C LYS A 30 -28.28 31.82 36.66
N VAL A 31 -29.23 32.74 36.46
CA VAL A 31 -30.59 32.38 36.05
C VAL A 31 -30.57 31.65 34.71
N MET A 32 -29.78 32.14 33.74
CA MET A 32 -29.62 31.51 32.45
C MET A 32 -29.07 30.08 32.56
N LEU A 33 -28.05 29.85 33.40
CA LEU A 33 -27.50 28.52 33.71
C LEU A 33 -28.52 27.61 34.40
N GLU A 34 -29.30 28.13 35.34
CA GLU A 34 -30.37 27.37 36.00
C GLU A 34 -31.47 26.98 35.00
N THR A 35 -31.88 27.89 34.10
CA THR A 35 -32.80 27.54 32.99
C THR A 35 -32.18 26.57 31.99
N PHE A 36 -30.89 26.68 31.67
CA PHE A 36 -30.21 25.72 30.79
C PHE A 36 -30.09 24.33 31.45
N GLY A 37 -29.86 24.29 32.76
CA GLY A 37 -29.88 23.07 33.56
C GLY A 37 -31.27 22.44 33.59
N SER A 38 -32.31 23.26 33.72
CA SER A 38 -33.72 22.82 33.72
C SER A 38 -34.23 22.42 32.34
N CYS A 39 -33.78 23.03 31.24
CA CYS A 39 -34.16 22.61 29.88
C CYS A 39 -33.43 21.34 29.43
N LYS A 40 -32.35 20.94 30.10
CA LYS A 40 -31.70 19.64 29.86
C LYS A 40 -32.49 18.46 30.41
N THR A 41 -33.48 18.69 31.28
CA THR A 41 -34.30 17.61 31.85
C THR A 41 -35.55 17.26 31.05
N ASP A 42 -35.86 17.97 29.96
CA ASP A 42 -37.11 17.78 29.25
C ASP A 42 -36.93 17.71 27.72
N LYS A 43 -36.31 16.65 27.20
CA LYS A 43 -36.67 16.06 25.89
C LYS A 43 -36.45 14.54 25.88
N GLU A 44 -37.59 13.85 25.81
CA GLU A 44 -37.88 12.60 25.08
C GLU A 44 -36.79 11.51 25.04
N GLU A 45 -37.03 10.43 25.77
CA GLU A 45 -37.65 9.23 25.19
C GLU A 45 -38.03 8.24 26.30
N ALA A 46 -39.19 7.60 26.15
CA ALA A 46 -39.57 6.46 26.97
C ALA A 46 -38.53 5.32 26.82
N THR A 47 -38.26 4.62 27.92
CA THR A 47 -37.57 3.31 28.04
C THR A 47 -36.04 3.23 27.80
N PRO A 48 -35.28 2.42 28.57
CA PRO A 48 -35.18 2.37 30.02
C PRO A 48 -33.70 2.52 30.50
N LEU A 49 -33.55 2.82 31.79
CA LEU A 49 -32.39 2.54 32.66
C LEU A 49 -31.15 3.48 32.63
N PRO A 50 -30.82 4.11 33.78
CA PRO A 50 -29.54 4.80 34.02
C PRO A 50 -28.31 3.87 33.93
N LEU A 51 -28.54 2.55 33.87
CA LEU A 51 -27.52 1.56 33.56
C LEU A 51 -27.14 1.56 32.08
N TYR A 52 -28.09 1.70 31.14
CA TYR A 52 -27.79 1.73 29.70
C TYR A 52 -26.91 2.92 29.37
N GLN A 53 -27.19 4.10 29.92
CA GLN A 53 -26.38 5.30 29.68
C GLN A 53 -24.98 5.19 30.29
N ARG A 54 -24.83 4.58 31.48
CA ARG A 54 -23.52 4.34 32.11
C ARG A 54 -22.72 3.29 31.35
N ILE A 55 -23.38 2.24 30.84
CA ILE A 55 -22.77 1.22 29.97
C ILE A 55 -22.40 1.85 28.63
N TYR A 56 -23.29 2.60 27.99
CA TYR A 56 -23.07 3.30 26.73
C TYR A 56 -21.90 4.27 26.83
N ASN A 57 -21.82 5.10 27.87
CA ASN A 57 -20.70 6.03 28.04
C ASN A 57 -19.37 5.31 28.30
N LYS A 58 -19.39 4.17 28.98
CA LYS A 58 -18.19 3.36 29.27
C LYS A 58 -17.72 2.60 28.02
N VAL A 59 -18.67 2.04 27.28
CA VAL A 59 -18.46 1.37 25.99
C VAL A 59 -18.02 2.39 24.94
N ALA A 60 -18.67 3.55 24.79
CA ALA A 60 -18.27 4.61 23.89
C ALA A 60 -16.88 5.18 24.22
N SER A 61 -16.54 5.27 25.51
CA SER A 61 -15.19 5.67 25.97
C SER A 61 -14.12 4.63 25.63
N TRP A 62 -14.46 3.34 25.62
CA TRP A 62 -13.54 2.25 25.23
C TRP A 62 -13.47 2.03 23.71
N ILE A 63 -14.59 2.22 23.03
CA ILE A 63 -14.74 2.08 21.58
C ILE A 63 -14.02 3.22 20.85
N ARG A 64 -14.01 4.46 21.37
CA ARG A 64 -13.29 5.58 20.73
C ARG A 64 -11.80 5.32 20.48
N PRO A 65 -10.99 4.95 21.50
CA PRO A 65 -9.58 4.63 21.27
C PRO A 65 -9.41 3.27 20.57
N GLY A 66 -10.27 2.29 20.87
CA GLY A 66 -10.23 0.98 20.22
C GLY A 66 -10.44 1.07 18.71
N LEU A 67 -11.50 1.73 18.25
CA LEU A 67 -11.78 1.93 16.83
C LEU A 67 -10.68 2.73 16.14
N PHE A 68 -10.05 3.67 16.83
CA PHE A 68 -8.91 4.40 16.26
C PHE A 68 -7.72 3.46 16.01
N LEU A 69 -7.40 2.57 16.96
CA LEU A 69 -6.35 1.56 16.78
C LEU A 69 -6.73 0.51 15.73
N PHE A 70 -7.96 0.01 15.74
CA PHE A 70 -8.46 -0.91 14.71
C PHE A 70 -8.40 -0.26 13.33
N SER A 71 -8.79 1.01 13.21
CA SER A 71 -8.70 1.79 11.97
C SER A 71 -7.24 1.97 11.54
N ALA A 72 -6.34 2.33 12.44
CA ALA A 72 -4.92 2.46 12.14
C ALA A 72 -4.30 1.13 11.64
N VAL A 73 -4.66 0.01 12.27
CA VAL A 73 -4.24 -1.33 11.85
C VAL A 73 -4.83 -1.69 10.49
N LEU A 74 -6.11 -1.40 10.24
CA LEU A 74 -6.74 -1.63 8.94
C LEU A 74 -6.07 -0.81 7.84
N ILE A 75 -5.74 0.46 8.11
CA ILE A 75 -5.01 1.32 7.17
C ILE A 75 -3.63 0.72 6.89
N LEU A 76 -2.89 0.30 7.91
CA LEU A 76 -1.58 -0.33 7.75
C LEU A 76 -1.65 -1.65 6.95
N CYS A 77 -2.62 -2.51 7.29
CA CYS A 77 -2.88 -3.75 6.55
C CYS A 77 -3.25 -3.48 5.10
N SER A 78 -4.11 -2.49 4.85
CA SER A 78 -4.52 -2.12 3.48
C SER A 78 -3.34 -1.58 2.68
N ALA A 79 -2.48 -0.74 3.26
CA ALA A 79 -1.27 -0.24 2.63
C ALA A 79 -0.29 -1.38 2.33
N SER A 80 -0.12 -2.32 3.26
CA SER A 80 0.71 -3.51 3.06
C SER A 80 0.19 -4.39 1.92
N ILE A 81 -1.10 -4.70 1.89
CA ILE A 81 -1.73 -5.50 0.83
C ILE A 81 -1.61 -4.77 -0.51
N PHE A 82 -1.87 -3.47 -0.54
CA PHE A 82 -1.74 -2.66 -1.76
C PHE A 82 -0.31 -2.68 -2.31
N LEU A 83 0.69 -2.50 -1.46
CA LEU A 83 2.09 -2.59 -1.85
C LEU A 83 2.46 -4.00 -2.34
N ASN A 84 1.94 -5.05 -1.70
CA ASN A 84 2.15 -6.43 -2.13
C ASN A 84 1.51 -6.71 -3.51
N VAL A 85 0.27 -6.25 -3.76
CA VAL A 85 -0.39 -6.39 -5.06
C VAL A 85 0.40 -5.65 -6.14
N ARG A 86 0.83 -4.41 -5.86
CA ARG A 86 1.68 -3.64 -6.80
C ARG A 86 3.02 -4.33 -7.06
N LEU A 87 3.62 -4.93 -6.05
CA LEU A 87 4.89 -5.66 -6.20
C LEU A 87 4.69 -6.91 -7.06
N VAL A 88 3.62 -7.67 -6.83
CA VAL A 88 3.25 -8.83 -7.64
C VAL A 88 2.99 -8.40 -9.09
N GLU A 89 2.24 -7.31 -9.33
CA GLU A 89 2.04 -6.76 -10.68
C GLU A 89 3.37 -6.44 -11.36
N ARG A 90 4.32 -5.81 -10.66
CA ARG A 90 5.64 -5.45 -11.22
C ARG A 90 6.54 -6.65 -11.47
N MET A 91 6.55 -7.62 -10.54
CA MET A 91 7.26 -8.88 -10.70
C MET A 91 6.69 -9.71 -11.85
N GLN A 92 5.38 -9.75 -11.96
CA GLN A 92 4.66 -10.45 -13.01
C GLN A 92 4.91 -9.80 -14.38
N GLN A 93 4.93 -8.46 -14.46
CA GLN A 93 5.35 -7.74 -15.67
C GLN A 93 6.80 -8.05 -16.06
N LEU A 94 7.71 -8.15 -15.09
CA LEU A 94 9.11 -8.46 -15.36
C LEU A 94 9.28 -9.90 -15.87
N GLN A 95 8.60 -10.86 -15.25
CA GLN A 95 8.60 -12.26 -15.66
C GLN A 95 7.94 -12.46 -17.04
N ASP A 96 6.84 -11.74 -17.30
CA ASP A 96 6.18 -11.75 -18.61
C ASP A 96 7.11 -11.17 -19.68
N ASN A 97 7.85 -10.10 -19.39
CA ASN A 97 8.82 -9.50 -20.32
C ASN A 97 10.01 -10.44 -20.60
N ASP A 98 10.54 -11.11 -19.58
CA ASP A 98 11.61 -12.11 -19.72
C ASP A 98 11.16 -13.27 -20.63
N MET A 99 9.94 -13.77 -20.43
CA MET A 99 9.36 -14.83 -21.27
C MET A 99 9.14 -14.39 -22.72
N LYS A 100 8.65 -13.16 -22.93
CA LYS A 100 8.51 -12.57 -24.28
C LYS A 100 9.86 -12.51 -24.99
N TYR A 101 10.92 -12.11 -24.28
CA TYR A 101 12.26 -11.97 -24.85
C TYR A 101 12.86 -13.33 -25.24
N ARG A 102 12.73 -14.35 -24.39
CA ARG A 102 13.19 -15.72 -24.72
C ARG A 102 12.42 -16.31 -25.89
N TYR A 103 11.12 -16.06 -25.98
CA TYR A 103 10.32 -16.51 -27.10
C TYR A 103 10.70 -15.82 -28.42
N LEU A 104 10.95 -14.51 -28.40
CA LEU A 104 11.48 -13.77 -29.55
C LEU A 104 12.83 -14.33 -30.03
N LEU A 105 13.72 -14.68 -29.09
CA LEU A 105 14.98 -15.35 -29.39
C LEU A 105 14.79 -16.75 -30.00
N MET A 106 13.84 -17.54 -29.49
CA MET A 106 13.48 -18.84 -30.05
C MET A 106 12.93 -18.72 -31.47
N GLN A 107 12.07 -17.74 -31.73
CA GLN A 107 11.39 -17.58 -33.01
C GLN A 107 12.33 -17.06 -34.12
N GLY A 108 13.43 -16.39 -33.75
CA GLY A 108 14.49 -15.99 -34.69
C GLY A 108 14.12 -14.90 -35.69
N GLN A 109 12.89 -14.38 -35.64
CA GLN A 109 12.36 -13.34 -36.53
C GLN A 109 11.35 -12.48 -35.76
N ALA A 110 11.54 -11.16 -35.76
CA ALA A 110 10.64 -10.21 -35.10
C ALA A 110 9.55 -9.77 -36.09
N ASP A 111 8.61 -10.67 -36.41
CA ASP A 111 7.43 -10.30 -37.19
C ASP A 111 6.48 -9.45 -36.33
N GLY A 112 6.00 -8.34 -36.90
CA GLY A 112 5.12 -7.41 -36.19
C GLY A 112 3.80 -8.05 -35.74
N GLU A 113 3.32 -9.05 -36.49
CA GLU A 113 2.07 -9.76 -36.20
C GLU A 113 2.19 -10.70 -34.98
N THR A 114 3.32 -11.40 -34.85
CA THR A 114 3.60 -12.24 -33.67
C THR A 114 3.84 -11.40 -32.43
N PHE A 115 4.48 -10.24 -32.57
CA PHE A 115 4.62 -9.25 -31.49
C PHE A 115 3.26 -8.72 -31.01
N ASP A 116 2.38 -8.32 -31.94
CA ASP A 116 1.03 -7.84 -31.61
C ASP A 116 0.19 -8.94 -30.94
N MET A 117 0.27 -10.18 -31.42
CA MET A 117 -0.40 -11.31 -30.77
C MET A 117 0.12 -11.54 -29.35
N LEU A 118 1.45 -11.49 -29.13
CA LEU A 118 2.08 -11.64 -27.81
C LEU A 118 1.69 -10.48 -26.88
N GLU A 119 1.66 -9.25 -27.38
CA GLU A 119 1.24 -8.11 -26.57
C GLU A 119 -0.23 -8.24 -26.18
N ASN A 120 -1.10 -8.59 -27.11
CA ASN A 120 -2.54 -8.70 -26.87
C ASN A 120 -2.91 -9.83 -25.90
N LYS A 121 -2.25 -10.99 -26.02
CA LYS A 121 -2.44 -12.15 -25.10
C LYS A 121 -1.87 -11.90 -23.69
N PHE A 122 -0.79 -11.13 -23.55
CA PHE A 122 -0.23 -10.83 -22.22
C PHE A 122 -0.89 -9.62 -21.53
N LYS A 123 -1.36 -8.61 -22.27
CA LYS A 123 -2.01 -7.41 -21.69
C LYS A 123 -3.53 -7.52 -21.55
N TRP A 124 -4.23 -8.06 -22.56
CA TRP A 124 -5.69 -7.92 -22.66
C TRP A 124 -6.47 -9.23 -22.42
N GLN A 125 -5.91 -10.38 -22.80
CA GLN A 125 -6.52 -11.70 -22.52
C GLN A 125 -5.48 -12.68 -21.97
N ARG A 126 -5.21 -12.58 -20.66
CA ARG A 126 -4.26 -13.45 -19.94
C ARG A 126 -4.74 -14.90 -19.93
N ASP A 127 -4.50 -15.60 -21.03
CA ASP A 127 -4.82 -17.01 -21.19
C ASP A 127 -3.71 -17.84 -20.54
N ASN A 128 -3.98 -18.34 -19.34
CA ASN A 128 -3.04 -19.16 -18.59
C ASN A 128 -2.67 -20.46 -19.35
N GLY A 129 -3.53 -20.96 -20.24
CA GLY A 129 -3.22 -22.10 -21.11
C GLY A 129 -2.16 -21.74 -22.14
N PHE A 130 -2.30 -20.58 -22.78
CA PHE A 130 -1.32 -20.05 -23.74
C PHE A 130 0.04 -19.75 -23.10
N ILE A 131 0.05 -19.13 -21.91
CA ILE A 131 1.31 -18.84 -21.19
C ILE A 131 2.05 -20.13 -20.84
N ARG A 132 1.31 -21.18 -20.44
CA ARG A 132 1.90 -22.48 -20.11
C ARG A 132 2.45 -23.18 -21.34
N SER A 133 1.72 -23.19 -22.47
CA SER A 133 2.21 -23.76 -23.73
C SER A 133 3.43 -23.00 -24.27
N LEU A 134 3.45 -21.67 -24.12
CA LEU A 134 4.58 -20.84 -24.53
C LEU A 134 5.84 -21.18 -23.71
N THR A 135 5.68 -21.27 -22.38
CA THR A 135 6.76 -21.63 -21.47
C THR A 135 7.34 -23.01 -21.78
N ASP A 136 6.46 -23.99 -22.04
CA ASP A 136 6.86 -25.36 -22.38
C ASP A 136 7.63 -25.40 -23.70
N SER A 137 7.16 -24.66 -24.70
CA SER A 137 7.83 -24.57 -26.01
C SER A 137 9.21 -23.91 -25.93
N VAL A 138 9.36 -22.83 -25.15
CA VAL A 138 10.65 -22.17 -24.92
C VAL A 138 11.61 -23.11 -24.19
N MET A 139 11.12 -23.82 -23.17
CA MET A 139 11.92 -24.76 -22.39
C MET A 139 12.42 -25.95 -23.21
N ASP A 140 11.58 -26.52 -24.09
CA ASP A 140 12.01 -27.59 -25.00
C ASP A 140 13.08 -27.09 -25.98
N PHE A 141 12.92 -25.88 -26.51
CA PHE A 141 13.92 -25.29 -27.39
C PHE A 141 15.27 -25.08 -26.69
N GLU A 142 15.27 -24.46 -25.51
CA GLU A 142 16.49 -24.25 -24.71
C GLU A 142 17.17 -25.59 -24.38
N TYR A 143 16.39 -26.61 -24.02
CA TYR A 143 16.90 -27.95 -23.76
C TYR A 143 17.58 -28.56 -24.99
N ARG A 144 16.99 -28.42 -26.18
CA ARG A 144 17.57 -28.92 -27.43
C ARG A 144 18.85 -28.18 -27.81
N ILE A 145 18.89 -26.85 -27.64
CA ILE A 145 20.09 -26.04 -27.88
C ILE A 145 21.22 -26.44 -26.93
N GLN A 146 20.90 -26.63 -25.64
CA GLN A 146 21.89 -27.03 -24.65
C GLN A 146 22.48 -28.41 -24.98
N LYS A 147 21.64 -29.38 -25.35
CA LYS A 147 22.08 -30.72 -25.72
C LYS A 147 22.92 -30.72 -27.00
N GLN A 148 22.60 -29.84 -27.94
CA GLN A 148 23.40 -29.67 -29.15
C GLN A 148 24.76 -29.03 -28.84
N ALA A 149 24.81 -28.05 -27.95
CA ALA A 149 26.06 -27.44 -27.49
C ALA A 149 26.96 -28.46 -26.78
N GLU A 150 26.39 -29.29 -25.90
CA GLU A 150 27.11 -30.36 -25.21
C GLU A 150 27.64 -31.43 -26.19
N ALA A 151 26.82 -31.83 -27.16
CA ALA A 151 27.24 -32.77 -28.20
C ALA A 151 28.38 -32.18 -29.06
N LEU A 152 28.30 -30.89 -29.39
CA LEU A 152 29.33 -30.18 -30.13
C LEU A 152 30.64 -30.05 -29.33
N GLU A 153 30.55 -29.79 -28.02
CA GLU A 153 31.70 -29.72 -27.13
C GLU A 153 32.41 -31.07 -27.01
N ARG A 154 31.64 -32.16 -26.82
CA ARG A 154 32.19 -33.53 -26.85
C ARG A 154 32.83 -33.88 -28.19
N ALA A 155 32.22 -33.48 -29.30
CA ALA A 155 32.79 -33.68 -30.62
C ALA A 155 34.10 -32.89 -30.80
N ARG A 156 34.19 -31.67 -30.27
CA ARG A 156 35.43 -30.87 -30.26
C ARG A 156 36.53 -31.54 -29.45
N LEU A 157 36.24 -32.02 -28.24
CA LEU A 157 37.22 -32.72 -27.40
C LEU A 157 37.74 -34.00 -28.07
N LEU A 158 36.86 -34.79 -28.68
CA LEU A 158 37.25 -35.98 -29.44
C LEU A 158 38.09 -35.63 -30.68
N ASN A 159 37.77 -34.52 -31.35
CA ASN A 159 38.53 -34.05 -32.50
C ASN A 159 39.95 -33.59 -32.10
N GLU A 160 40.10 -32.90 -30.96
CA GLU A 160 41.42 -32.54 -30.41
C GLU A 160 42.24 -33.78 -30.05
N GLN A 161 41.63 -34.80 -29.44
CA GLN A 161 42.31 -36.06 -29.14
C GLN A 161 42.76 -36.78 -30.42
N ALA A 162 41.90 -36.83 -31.44
CA ALA A 162 42.24 -37.44 -32.72
C ALA A 162 43.39 -36.72 -33.43
N GLU A 163 43.45 -35.39 -33.32
CA GLU A 163 44.53 -34.58 -33.90
C GLU A 163 45.87 -34.79 -33.15
N GLN A 164 45.84 -34.95 -31.82
CA GLN A 164 47.02 -35.28 -31.03
C GLN A 164 47.56 -36.68 -31.37
N LEU A 165 46.69 -37.69 -31.43
CA LEU A 165 47.06 -39.05 -31.83
C LEU A 165 47.66 -39.10 -33.24
N LYS A 166 47.12 -38.32 -34.18
CA LYS A 166 47.68 -38.20 -35.53
C LYS A 166 49.09 -37.59 -35.51
N LYS A 167 49.33 -36.56 -34.69
CA LYS A 167 50.67 -35.93 -34.53
C LYS A 167 51.67 -36.88 -33.89
N GLU A 168 51.26 -37.75 -32.97
CA GLU A 168 52.12 -38.78 -32.38
C GLU A 168 52.43 -39.91 -33.37
N ALA A 169 51.44 -40.37 -34.13
CA ALA A 169 51.63 -41.37 -35.18
C ALA A 169 52.56 -40.86 -36.30
N ASP A 170 52.42 -39.60 -36.74
CA ASP A 170 53.31 -38.99 -37.75
C ASP A 170 54.74 -38.80 -37.24
N LYS A 171 54.95 -38.68 -35.93
CA LYS A 171 56.30 -38.66 -35.32
C LYS A 171 56.93 -40.06 -35.24
N LEU A 172 56.12 -41.10 -35.07
CA LEU A 172 56.56 -42.50 -35.03
C LEU A 172 56.72 -43.13 -36.42
N GLY A 173 56.06 -42.58 -37.44
CA GLY A 173 56.08 -43.07 -38.83
C GLY A 173 57.17 -42.47 -39.72
N LYS A 174 58.01 -41.56 -39.22
CA LYS A 174 59.19 -41.09 -39.97
C LYS A 174 60.38 -42.00 -39.68
N PRO A 175 60.91 -42.72 -40.70
CA PRO A 175 62.12 -43.54 -40.55
C PRO A 175 63.36 -42.69 -40.27
#